data_AF-A0A2N9H7U5-F1
#
_entry.id   AF-A0A2N9H7U5-F1
#
_cell.length_a   1.000
_cell.length_b   1.000
_cell.length_c   1.000
_cell.angle_alpha   90.00
_cell.angle_beta   90.00
_cell.angle_gamma   90.00
#
_symmetry.space_group_name_H-M   'P 1'
#
loop_
_entity.id
_entity.type
_entity.pdbx_description
1 polymer ?
#
loop_
_entity_poly.entity_id
_entity_poly.type
_entity_poly.pdbx_seq_one_letter_code
_entity_poly.pdbx_strand_id
1 'polypeptide(L)' 'MLQGSSIGTDGAMQLTESLFNGIQDFVKLDLSYCGLTSKYTLGLNNDMADSILELNLAGNPIL' A
#
# COMPACT_ATOMS: atom_id res chain seq x y z
N MET A 1 5.08 10.52 -1.84
CA MET A 1 6.05 9.41 -2.00
C MET A 1 6.53 9.04 -0.61
N LEU A 2 6.30 7.79 -0.18
CA LEU A 2 6.72 7.25 1.13
C LEU A 2 7.90 6.28 1.01
N GLN A 3 8.57 6.27 -0.14
CA GLN A 3 9.71 5.43 -0.44
C GLN A 3 10.77 5.51 0.68
N GLY A 4 11.18 4.36 1.20
CA GLY A 4 12.21 4.27 2.25
C GLY A 4 11.75 4.71 3.64
N SER A 5 10.44 4.87 3.88
CA SER A 5 9.91 5.16 5.21
C SER A 5 9.76 3.87 6.03
N SER A 6 10.14 3.88 7.31
CA SER A 6 9.99 2.72 8.21
C SER A 6 8.54 2.53 8.70
N ILE A 7 7.53 2.82 7.88
CA ILE A 7 6.12 2.80 8.29
C ILE A 7 5.61 1.39 8.58
N GLY A 8 6.26 0.37 8.02
CA GLY A 8 5.88 -1.01 8.21
C GLY A 8 4.49 -1.35 7.64
N THR A 9 4.08 -2.59 7.84
CA THR A 9 2.82 -3.09 7.27
C THR A 9 1.58 -2.36 7.81
N ASP A 10 1.51 -2.14 9.12
CA ASP A 10 0.32 -1.54 9.75
C ASP A 10 0.14 -0.07 9.35
N GLY A 11 1.23 0.70 9.32
CA GLY A 11 1.21 2.08 8.87
C GLY A 11 0.86 2.21 7.38
N ALA A 12 1.38 1.31 6.55
CA ALA A 12 1.00 1.25 5.15
C ALA A 12 -0.48 0.90 4.96
N MET A 13 -1.03 -0.02 5.75
CA MET A 13 -2.45 -0.38 5.68
C MET A 13 -3.35 0.80 6.03
N GLN A 14 -3.07 1.50 7.13
CA GLN A 14 -3.85 2.68 7.53
C GLN A 14 -3.79 3.80 6.50
N LEU A 15 -2.64 3.98 5.86
CA LEU A 15 -2.47 4.95 4.79
C LEU A 15 -3.31 4.58 3.56
N THR A 16 -3.22 3.32 3.14
CA THR A 16 -4.02 2.74 2.06
C THR A 16 -5.50 2.95 2.37
N GLU A 17 -6.01 2.55 3.55
CA GLU A 17 -7.40 2.80 3.99
C GLU A 17 -7.80 4.28 3.93
N SER A 18 -6.94 5.17 4.41
CA SER A 18 -7.22 6.62 4.41
C SER A 18 -7.32 7.20 3.01
N LEU A 19 -6.57 6.66 2.04
CA LEU A 19 -6.60 7.08 0.65
C LEU A 19 -7.90 6.67 -0.06
N PHE A 20 -8.50 5.53 0.33
CA PHE A 20 -9.76 5.05 -0.27
C PHE A 20 -11.03 5.61 0.38
N ASN A 21 -10.91 6.37 1.48
CA ASN A 21 -12.06 6.85 2.24
C ASN A 21 -12.74 8.09 1.64
N GLY A 22 -13.07 8.05 0.34
CA GLY A 22 -13.94 9.05 -0.29
C GLY A 22 -13.58 9.49 -1.72
N ILE A 23 -12.51 8.97 -2.33
CA ILE A 23 -12.08 9.39 -3.67
C ILE A 23 -12.12 8.18 -4.62
N GLN A 24 -12.97 8.24 -5.66
CA GLN A 24 -13.05 7.26 -6.77
C GLN A 24 -11.91 7.44 -7.80
N ASP A 25 -10.81 8.09 -7.43
CA ASP A 25 -9.72 8.32 -8.35
C ASP A 25 -8.71 7.19 -8.18
N PHE A 26 -8.41 6.54 -9.30
CA PHE A 26 -7.40 5.49 -9.33
C PHE A 26 -6.06 6.03 -8.84
N VAL A 27 -5.53 5.45 -7.76
CA VAL A 27 -4.29 5.94 -7.14
C VAL A 27 -3.07 5.18 -7.64
N LYS A 28 -1.96 5.91 -7.82
CA LYS A 28 -0.62 5.31 -7.96
C LYS A 28 0.06 5.35 -6.61
N LEU A 29 0.42 4.19 -6.08
CA LEU A 29 0.96 4.04 -4.74
C LEU A 29 2.38 3.46 -4.78
N ASP A 30 3.34 4.26 -4.34
CA ASP A 30 4.72 3.80 -4.15
C ASP A 30 5.01 3.55 -2.67
N LEU A 31 5.13 2.26 -2.32
CA LEU A 31 5.52 1.76 -1.01
C LEU A 31 6.82 0.96 -1.10
N SER A 32 7.71 1.31 -2.02
CA SER A 32 9.01 0.64 -2.13
C SER A 32 9.87 0.92 -0.88
N TYR A 33 10.58 -0.12 -0.42
CA TYR A 33 11.46 -0.07 0.75
C TYR A 33 10.76 0.40 2.05
N CYS A 34 9.48 0.09 2.24
CA CYS A 34 8.69 0.50 3.41
C CYS A 34 8.68 -0.52 4.57
N GLY A 35 9.42 -1.61 4.46
CA GLY A 35 9.43 -2.69 5.45
C GLY A 35 8.12 -3.50 5.49
N LEU A 36 7.47 -3.66 4.32
CA LEU A 36 6.23 -4.41 4.21
C LEU A 36 6.47 -5.92 4.22
N THR A 37 5.55 -6.66 4.83
CA THR A 37 5.50 -8.13 4.80
C THR A 37 4.35 -8.61 3.93
N SER A 38 4.25 -9.92 3.67
CA SER A 38 3.12 -10.54 2.97
C SER A 38 1.74 -10.22 3.59
N LYS A 39 1.70 -9.82 4.87
CA LYS A 39 0.48 -9.34 5.52
C LYS A 39 -0.13 -8.11 4.85
N TYR A 40 0.70 -7.25 4.23
CA TYR A 40 0.19 -6.08 3.50
C TYR A 40 -0.69 -6.52 2.33
N THR A 41 -0.17 -7.39 1.46
CA THR A 41 -0.92 -7.88 0.29
C THR A 41 -2.13 -8.72 0.68
N LEU A 42 -2.06 -9.46 1.78
CA LEU A 42 -3.19 -10.25 2.30
C LEU A 42 -4.28 -9.40 2.94
N GLY A 43 -3.95 -8.20 3.42
CA GLY A 43 -4.90 -7.29 4.06
C GLY A 43 -5.58 -6.32 3.08
N LEU A 44 -5.13 -6.26 1.82
CA LEU A 44 -5.82 -5.50 0.78
C LEU A 44 -7.17 -6.17 0.46
N ASN A 45 -8.26 -5.43 0.62
CA ASN A 45 -9.57 -5.88 0.18
C ASN A 45 -9.78 -5.57 -1.33
N ASN A 46 -10.80 -6.19 -1.94
CA ASN A 46 -11.05 -6.06 -3.38
C ASN A 46 -11.33 -4.61 -3.80
N ASP A 47 -12.12 -3.85 -3.03
CA ASP A 47 -12.48 -2.48 -3.36
C ASP A 47 -11.25 -1.55 -3.39
N MET A 48 -10.31 -1.76 -2.46
CA MET A 48 -9.03 -1.05 -2.43
C MET A 48 -8.15 -1.46 -3.61
N ALA A 49 -8.05 -2.76 -3.90
CA ALA A 49 -7.23 -3.26 -4.99
C ALA A 49 -7.73 -2.73 -6.34
N ASP A 50 -9.04 -2.71 -6.55
CA ASP A 50 -9.67 -2.20 -7.78
C ASP A 50 -9.46 -0.69 -7.97
N SER A 51 -9.22 0.03 -6.88
CA SER A 51 -8.97 1.47 -6.88
C SER A 51 -7.47 1.82 -7.02
N ILE A 52 -6.55 0.84 -7.04
CA ILE A 52 -5.11 1.06 -7.24
C ILE A 52 -4.76 0.84 -8.71
N LEU A 53 -4.32 1.90 -9.40
CA LEU A 53 -3.84 1.81 -10.79
C LEU A 53 -2.47 1.15 -10.87
N GLU A 54 -1.60 1.51 -9.94
CA GLU A 54 -0.19 1.11 -9.95
C GLU A 54 0.29 0.97 -8.51
N LEU A 55 0.91 -0.17 -8.18
CA LEU A 55 1.42 -0.47 -6.85
C LEU A 55 2.90 -0.87 -6.95
N ASN A 56 3.79 -0.02 -6.44
CA ASN A 56 5.22 -0.34 -6.33
C ASN A 56 5.55 -0.87 -4.94
N LEU A 57 5.97 -2.14 -4.87
CA LEU A 57 6.36 -2.84 -3.64
C LEU A 57 7.84 -3.23 -3.60
N ALA A 58 8.67 -2.68 -4.50
CA ALA A 58 10.07 -3.07 -4.62
C ALA A 58 10.83 -2.93 -3.29
N GLY A 59 11.75 -3.85 -3.01
CA GLY A 59 12.62 -3.77 -1.83
C GLY A 59 11.97 -4.10 -0.49
N ASN A 60 10.73 -4.59 -0.48
CA ASN A 60 10.07 -5.07 0.74
C ASN A 60 10.24 -6.60 0.92
N PRO A 61 10.37 -7.10 2.17
CA PRO A 61 10.41 -8.53 2.47
C PRO A 61 9.01 -9.17 2.41
N ILE A 62 8.41 -9.18 1.22
CA ILE A 62 7.04 -9.70 0.98
C ILE A 62 7.04 -11.21 0.67
N LEU A 63 8.23 -11.78 0.39
CA LEU A 63 8.47 -13.22 0.25
C LEU A 63 8.48 -13.93 1.61
#